data_AF-A0A3N6EVH3-F1
#
_entry.id   AF-A0A3N6EVH3-F1
#
_cell.length_a   1.000
_cell.length_b   1.000
_cell.length_c   1.000
_cell.angle_alpha   90.00
_cell.angle_beta   90.00
_cell.angle_gamma   90.00
#
_symmetry.space_group_name_H-M   'P 1'
#
loop_
_entity.id
_entity.type
_entity.pdbx_description
1 polymer ?
#
loop_
_entity_poly.entity_id
_entity_poly.type
_entity_poly.pdbx_seq_one_letter_code
_entity_poly.pdbx_strand_id
1 'polypeptide(L)' 'MDASAGGLGGCPYAKSATGNLATEDLVWMLDGLGIETGVDLDELTATSVWLAEQLGRPSPSRTVRALSPVSHKE' A
#
# COMPACT_ATOMS: atom_id res chain seq x y z
N MET A 1 -12.86 -5.46 7.29
CA MET A 1 -12.31 -4.11 7.13
C MET A 1 -12.04 -3.93 5.65
N ASP A 2 -12.34 -2.76 5.11
CA ASP A 2 -12.12 -2.48 3.69
C ASP A 2 -10.86 -1.62 3.55
N ALA A 3 -9.99 -2.02 2.63
CA ALA A 3 -8.73 -1.36 2.30
C ALA A 3 -8.46 -1.54 0.81
N SER A 4 -7.46 -0.82 0.28
CA SER A 4 -7.12 -0.83 -1.14
C SER A 4 -5.64 -1.12 -1.32
N ALA A 5 -5.30 -2.00 -2.27
CA ALA A 5 -3.91 -2.35 -2.57
C ALA A 5 -3.10 -1.09 -2.89
N GLY A 6 -1.95 -0.95 -2.23
CA GLY A 6 -1.08 0.20 -2.35
C GLY A 6 -1.71 1.52 -1.91
N GLY A 7 -2.86 1.52 -1.24
CA GLY A 7 -3.66 2.71 -0.90
C GLY A 7 -4.32 3.35 -2.12
N LEU A 8 -4.71 2.55 -3.11
CA LEU A 8 -5.27 3.07 -4.36
C LEU A 8 -6.60 3.80 -4.15
N GLY A 9 -6.72 4.95 -4.81
CA GLY A 9 -7.92 5.79 -4.84
C GLY A 9 -7.69 7.06 -4.04
N GLY A 10 -8.13 8.21 -4.58
CA GLY A 10 -8.05 9.50 -3.90
C GLY A 10 -9.43 9.99 -3.45
N CYS A 11 -9.48 11.05 -2.65
CA CYS A 11 -10.74 11.67 -2.28
C CYS A 11 -11.16 12.73 -3.33
N PRO A 12 -12.34 12.62 -3.98
CA PRO A 12 -12.79 13.62 -4.95
C PRO A 12 -13.06 14.99 -4.31
N TYR A 13 -13.28 15.04 -3.00
CA TYR A 13 -13.55 16.26 -2.24
C TYR A 13 -12.28 16.89 -1.63
N ALA A 14 -11.20 16.13 -1.48
CA ALA A 14 -9.95 16.57 -0.87
C ALA A 14 -8.75 16.16 -1.72
N LYS A 15 -8.34 17.05 -2.63
CA LYS A 15 -7.34 16.77 -3.69
C LYS A 15 -5.96 16.31 -3.18
N SER A 16 -5.59 16.63 -1.95
CA SER A 16 -4.30 16.26 -1.34
C SER A 16 -4.39 15.06 -0.38
N ALA A 17 -5.58 14.53 -0.11
CA ALA A 17 -5.73 13.38 0.78
C ALA A 17 -5.34 12.08 0.07
N THR A 18 -4.62 11.22 0.80
CA THR A 18 -4.13 9.91 0.33
C THR A 18 -5.23 8.92 -0.07
N GLY A 19 -6.48 9.16 0.35
CA GLY A 19 -7.65 8.37 -0.03
C GLY A 19 -7.86 7.14 0.83
N ASN A 20 -7.86 5.94 0.23
CA ASN A 20 -8.13 4.70 0.94
C ASN A 20 -6.96 4.28 1.84
N LEU A 21 -7.28 3.55 2.92
CA LEU A 21 -6.27 2.83 3.70
C LEU A 21 -5.55 1.82 2.79
N ALA A 22 -4.22 1.80 2.86
CA ALA A 22 -3.41 0.81 2.16
C ALA A 22 -3.54 -0.57 2.83
N THR A 23 -3.82 -1.61 2.04
CA THR A 23 -3.95 -2.98 2.54
C THR A 23 -2.67 -3.47 3.20
N GLU A 24 -1.50 -3.09 2.69
CA GLU A 24 -0.19 -3.49 3.21
C GLU A 24 0.05 -2.90 4.60
N ASP A 25 -0.33 -1.63 4.79
CA ASP A 25 -0.19 -0.96 6.10
C ASP A 25 -1.12 -1.61 7.14
N LEU A 26 -2.30 -2.07 6.71
CA LEU A 26 -3.22 -2.81 7.56
C LEU A 26 -2.66 -4.21 7.90
N VAL A 27 -2.22 -4.98 6.90
CA VAL A 27 -1.67 -6.33 7.10
C VAL A 27 -0.42 -6.28 7.97
N TRP A 28 0.51 -5.37 7.70
CA TRP A 28 1.70 -5.16 8.53
C TRP A 28 1.36 -4.90 10.00
N MET A 29 0.37 -4.04 10.26
CA MET A 29 -0.09 -3.77 11.62
C MET A 29 -0.71 -5.01 12.28
N LEU A 30 -1.55 -5.75 11.55
CA LEU A 30 -2.23 -6.95 12.07
C LEU A 30 -1.24 -8.07 12.39
N ASP A 31 -0.26 -8.30 11.51
CA ASP A 31 0.83 -9.26 11.74
C ASP A 31 1.65 -8.89 12.99
N GLY A 32 1.99 -7.61 13.14
CA GLY A 32 2.68 -7.11 14.34
C GLY A 32 1.88 -7.27 15.64
N LEU A 33 0.56 -7.38 15.55
CA LEU A 33 -0.35 -7.68 16.65
C LEU A 33 -0.61 -9.18 16.84
N GLY A 34 -0.07 -10.03 15.97
CA GLY A 34 -0.29 -11.48 15.99
C GLY A 34 -1.69 -11.90 15.51
N ILE A 35 -2.35 -11.09 14.70
CA ILE A 35 -3.66 -11.38 14.12
C ILE A 35 -3.47 -11.96 12.72
N GLU A 36 -3.84 -13.22 12.53
CA GLU A 36 -3.75 -13.87 11.23
C GLU A 36 -4.75 -13.29 10.22
N THR A 37 -4.25 -12.94 9.04
CA THR A 37 -5.04 -12.43 7.91
C THR A 37 -5.16 -13.41 6.76
N GLY A 38 -4.22 -14.36 6.65
CA GLY A 38 -4.09 -15.26 5.50
C GLY A 38 -3.56 -14.59 4.22
N VAL A 39 -3.06 -13.35 4.32
CA VAL A 39 -2.51 -12.59 3.19
C VAL A 39 -0.99 -12.73 3.19
N ASP A 40 -0.41 -13.04 2.03
CA ASP A 40 1.03 -12.96 1.82
C ASP A 40 1.43 -11.49 1.59
N LEU A 41 2.17 -10.91 2.54
CA LEU A 41 2.56 -9.51 2.49
C LEU A 41 3.59 -9.22 1.40
N ASP A 42 4.46 -10.16 1.08
CA ASP A 42 5.50 -9.97 0.05
C ASP A 42 4.85 -9.97 -1.34
N GLU A 43 3.92 -10.90 -1.61
CA GLU A 43 3.15 -10.93 -2.87
C GLU A 43 2.27 -9.69 -3.02
N LEU A 44 1.62 -9.25 -1.93
CA LEU A 44 0.82 -8.03 -1.94
C LEU A 44 1.69 -6.79 -2.21
N THR A 45 2.85 -6.70 -1.56
CA THR A 45 3.80 -5.60 -1.77
C THR A 45 4.29 -5.57 -3.22
N ALA A 46 4.69 -6.71 -3.78
CA ALA A 46 5.12 -6.80 -5.18
C ALA A 46 4.01 -6.37 -6.16
N THR A 47 2.78 -6.78 -5.90
CA THR A 47 1.60 -6.36 -6.67
C THR A 47 1.39 -4.85 -6.63
N SER A 48 1.57 -4.24 -5.47
CA SER A 48 1.40 -2.79 -5.30
C SER A 48 2.54 -1.97 -5.89
N VAL A 49 3.76 -2.51 -5.93
CA VAL A 49 4.87 -1.93 -6.71
C VAL A 49 4.52 -1.94 -8.20
N TRP A 50 4.11 -3.08 -8.74
CA TRP A 50 3.68 -3.19 -10.14
C TRP A 50 2.53 -2.22 -10.46
N LEU A 51 1.54 -2.12 -9.58
CA LEU A 51 0.40 -1.21 -9.76
C LEU A 51 0.84 0.26 -9.79
N ALA A 52 1.78 0.65 -8.93
CA ALA A 52 2.35 2.00 -8.92
C ALA A 52 3.06 2.32 -10.25
N GLU A 53 3.78 1.36 -10.82
CA GLU A 53 4.40 1.50 -12.15
C GLU A 53 3.35 1.69 -13.25
N GLN A 54 2.26 0.90 -13.24
CA GLN A 54 1.19 1.03 -14.23
C GLN A 54 0.47 2.37 -14.16
N LEU A 55 0.35 2.95 -12.97
CA LEU A 55 -0.31 4.23 -12.75
C LEU A 55 0.63 5.43 -12.92
N GLY A 56 1.94 5.20 -13.09
CA GLY A 56 2.95 6.25 -13.22
C GLY A 56 3.08 7.13 -11.97
N ARG A 57 2.74 6.62 -10.79
CA ARG A 57 2.83 7.35 -9.51
C ARG A 57 3.21 6.42 -8.36
N PRO A 58 3.98 6.88 -7.36
CA PRO A 58 4.40 6.04 -6.25
C PRO A 58 3.22 5.60 -5.39
N SER A 59 3.35 4.44 -4.73
CA SER A 59 2.37 3.99 -3.75
C SER A 59 2.39 4.89 -2.49
N PRO A 60 1.23 5.33 -1.97
CA PRO A 60 1.14 5.99 -0.67
C PRO A 60 1.35 5.06 0.54
N SER A 61 1.32 3.74 0.37
CA SER A 61 1.59 2.80 1.47
C SER A 61 2.98 3.02 2.05
N ARG A 62 3.05 3.10 3.38
CA ARG A 62 4.35 3.20 4.08
C ARG A 62 5.10 1.88 4.04
N THR A 63 4.37 0.77 4.14
CA THR A 63 4.90 -0.59 4.09
C THR A 63 5.53 -0.87 2.73
N VAL A 64 4.83 -0.58 1.63
CA VAL A 64 5.39 -0.73 0.28
C VAL A 64 6.65 0.11 0.10
N ARG A 65 6.68 1.36 0.60
CA ARG A 65 7.88 2.22 0.49
C ARG A 65 9.05 1.72 1.32
N ALA A 66 8.80 1.01 2.42
CA ALA A 66 9.84 0.44 3.27
C ALA A 66 10.38 -0.89 2.72
N LEU A 67 9.52 -1.71 2.12
CA LEU A 67 9.85 -3.05 1.65
C LEU A 67 10.25 -3.11 0.16
N SER A 68 9.86 -2.11 -0.63
CA SER A 68 10.20 -2.07 -2.05
C SER A 68 11.70 -1.80 -2.27
N PRO A 69 12.39 -2.54 -3.15
CA PRO A 69 13.78 -2.28 -3.52
C PRO A 69 13.95 -1.02 -4.39
N VAL A 70 12.86 -0.42 -4.86
CA VAL A 70 12.89 0.74 -5.76
C VAL A 70 13.06 2.03 -4.94
N SER A 71 14.30 2.55 -4.91
CA SER A 71 14.58 3.91 -4.47
C SER A 71 13.90 4.90 -5.42
N HIS A 72 12.71 5.38 -5.06
CA HIS A 72 12.10 6.52 -5.74
C HIS A 72 12.95 7.75 -5.44
N LYS A 73 13.78 8.15 -6.41
CA LYS A 73 14.55 9.38 -6.36
C LYS A 73 13.56 10.56 -6.24
N GLU A 74 13.81 11.42 -5.26
CA GLU A 74 13.03 12.63 -4.97
C GLU A 74 12.87 13.56 -6.18
#